data_AF-A0A0D6N142-F1
#
_entry.id   AF-A0A0D6N142-F1
#
_cell.length_a   1.000
_cell.length_b   1.000
_cell.length_c   1.000
_cell.angle_alpha   90.00
_cell.angle_beta   90.00
_cell.angle_gamma   90.00
#
_symmetry.space_group_name_H-M   'P 1'
#
loop_
_entity.id
_entity.type
_entity.pdbx_description
1 polymer ?
#
loop_
_entity_poly.entity_id
_entity_poly.type
_entity_poly.pdbx_seq_one_letter_code
_entity_poly.pdbx_strand_id
1 'polypeptide(L)'
;MQHPSRSSARLAHNSTGSSASQAAESADKPYRDPTADIMATCNKAGLHATACVAAFIDRRKPDIVRESANFMQELAAIWALEGLEPEEIWTEILRRIEVGELFLRLNQPPHRKKQNGRTPRPWRISTSKLP
;
A
#
# COMPACT_ATOMS: atom_id res chain seq x y z
N MET A 1 -14.06 68.30 35.21
CA MET A 1 -13.14 69.37 34.77
C MET A 1 -12.46 68.93 33.48
N GLN A 2 -12.74 69.67 32.39
CA GLN A 2 -11.88 69.94 31.23
C GLN A 2 -11.33 68.76 30.38
N HIS A 3 -11.97 68.54 29.22
CA HIS A 3 -11.29 68.28 27.94
C HIS A 3 -10.71 69.62 27.39
N PRO A 4 -10.06 69.70 26.20
CA PRO A 4 -9.11 68.85 25.45
C PRO A 4 -7.90 69.66 24.89
N SER A 5 -6.95 69.04 24.19
CA SER A 5 -6.14 69.69 23.11
C SER A 5 -5.55 68.63 22.18
N ARG A 6 -6.12 68.44 20.98
CA ARG A 6 -5.72 69.02 19.67
C ARG A 6 -4.32 68.56 19.21
N SER A 7 -4.28 67.59 18.30
CA SER A 7 -4.16 67.78 16.83
C SER A 7 -2.76 68.14 16.34
N SER A 8 -2.11 67.20 15.65
CA SER A 8 -1.46 67.47 14.37
C SER A 8 -1.24 66.19 13.59
N ALA A 9 -2.03 66.03 12.54
CA ALA A 9 -1.64 65.27 11.37
C ALA A 9 -0.48 65.98 10.69
N ARG A 10 0.58 65.25 10.30
CA ARG A 10 1.42 65.62 9.15
C ARG A 10 2.18 64.41 8.59
N LEU A 11 1.86 64.17 7.33
CA LEU A 11 2.74 63.81 6.22
C LEU A 11 3.35 62.39 6.18
N ALA A 12 2.78 61.65 5.25
CA ALA A 12 3.35 60.48 4.61
C ALA A 12 4.73 60.78 4.01
N HIS A 13 5.65 59.84 4.20
CA HIS A 13 6.81 59.67 3.34
C HIS A 13 6.89 58.19 2.96
N ASN A 14 6.79 57.94 1.65
CA ASN A 14 7.02 56.66 1.01
C ASN A 14 8.40 56.10 1.38
N SER A 15 8.43 54.87 1.91
CA SER A 15 9.58 53.99 1.79
C SER A 15 9.21 52.86 0.83
N THR A 16 9.47 53.13 -0.43
CA THR A 16 9.49 52.20 -1.55
C THR A 16 10.62 51.20 -1.35
N GLY A 17 10.34 49.90 -1.47
CA GLY A 17 11.33 48.89 -1.83
C GLY A 17 11.80 47.94 -0.73
N SER A 18 11.09 46.83 -0.56
CA SER A 18 11.68 45.50 -0.27
C SER A 18 10.65 44.41 -0.54
N SER A 19 10.22 44.31 -1.80
CA SER A 19 9.46 43.19 -2.34
C SER A 19 10.28 42.54 -3.46
N ALA A 20 11.50 42.12 -3.14
CA ALA A 20 12.43 41.53 -4.11
C ALA A 20 13.29 40.45 -3.45
N SER A 21 12.66 39.46 -2.80
CA SER A 21 13.37 38.23 -2.40
C SER A 21 12.48 36.98 -2.24
N GLN A 22 11.22 37.00 -2.67
CA GLN A 22 10.31 35.83 -2.61
C GLN A 22 10.00 35.23 -3.99
N ALA A 23 10.79 35.54 -5.02
CA ALA A 23 10.56 35.08 -6.39
C ALA A 23 11.65 34.13 -6.93
N ALA A 24 12.48 33.54 -6.06
CA ALA A 24 13.61 32.70 -6.46
C ALA A 24 13.68 31.35 -5.72
N GLU A 25 12.52 30.76 -5.41
CA GLU A 25 12.47 29.41 -4.81
C GLU A 25 11.38 28.54 -5.43
N SER A 26 11.17 28.68 -6.75
CA SER A 26 10.61 27.61 -7.57
C SER A 26 11.78 26.80 -8.12
N ALA A 27 12.44 26.07 -7.22
CA ALA A 27 13.50 25.13 -7.57
C ALA A 27 12.95 24.13 -8.58
N ASP A 28 13.64 24.06 -9.71
CA ASP A 28 13.55 23.05 -10.76
C ASP A 28 13.51 21.65 -10.13
N LYS A 29 12.32 21.06 -10.00
CA LYS A 29 12.20 19.67 -9.56
C LYS A 29 12.73 18.83 -10.72
N PRO A 30 13.82 18.07 -10.54
CA PRO A 30 14.33 17.23 -11.61
C PRO A 30 13.19 16.33 -12.08
N TYR A 31 12.97 16.31 -13.40
CA TYR A 31 12.00 15.43 -14.03
C TYR A 31 12.26 14.00 -13.56
N ARG A 32 11.31 13.45 -12.80
CA ARG A 32 11.39 12.10 -12.26
C ARG A 32 10.70 11.18 -13.26
N ASP A 33 11.47 10.29 -13.87
CA ASP A 33 10.94 9.28 -14.79
C ASP A 33 10.08 8.26 -14.00
N PRO A 34 8.75 8.23 -14.20
CA PRO A 34 7.88 7.32 -13.48
C PRO A 34 8.21 5.83 -13.73
N THR A 35 8.77 5.52 -14.91
CA THR A 35 9.19 4.15 -15.25
C THR A 35 10.46 3.73 -14.51
N ALA A 36 11.40 4.67 -14.31
CA ALA A 36 12.57 4.40 -13.47
C ALA A 36 12.18 4.18 -12.00
N ASP A 37 11.18 4.91 -11.52
CA ASP A 37 10.67 4.79 -10.15
C ASP A 37 10.01 3.44 -9.86
N ILE A 38 9.17 2.95 -10.80
CA ILE A 38 8.53 1.65 -10.62
C ILE A 38 9.56 0.53 -10.64
N MET A 39 10.55 0.56 -11.55
CA MET A 39 11.61 -0.45 -11.57
C MET A 39 12.42 -0.46 -10.28
N ALA A 40 12.77 0.71 -9.75
CA ALA A 40 13.50 0.83 -8.49
C ALA A 40 12.70 0.24 -7.32
N THR A 41 11.40 0.52 -7.25
CA THR A 41 10.50 0.01 -6.20
C THR A 41 10.33 -1.51 -6.32
N CYS A 42 10.12 -2.03 -7.53
CA CYS A 42 10.07 -3.47 -7.81
C CYS A 42 11.36 -4.20 -7.40
N ASN A 43 12.53 -3.62 -7.66
CA ASN A 43 13.81 -4.20 -7.27
C ASN A 43 13.96 -4.29 -5.74
N LYS A 44 13.53 -3.27 -5.00
CA LYS A 44 13.52 -3.29 -3.53
C LYS A 44 12.55 -4.34 -2.98
N ALA A 45 11.34 -4.43 -3.55
CA ALA A 45 10.39 -5.47 -3.18
C ALA A 45 11.00 -6.87 -3.40
N GLY A 46 11.63 -7.11 -4.55
CA GLY A 46 12.32 -8.36 -4.85
C GLY A 46 13.46 -8.69 -3.89
N LEU A 47 14.24 -7.68 -3.49
CA LEU A 47 15.30 -7.82 -2.49
C LEU A 47 14.73 -8.31 -1.14
N HIS A 48 13.71 -7.64 -0.61
CA HIS A 48 13.10 -8.02 0.66
C HIS A 48 12.38 -9.37 0.60
N ALA A 49 11.73 -9.70 -0.51
CA ALA A 49 11.15 -11.02 -0.72
C ALA A 49 12.22 -12.14 -0.63
N THR A 50 13.35 -11.94 -1.30
CA THR A 50 14.46 -12.91 -1.30
C THR A 50 15.12 -13.00 0.08
N ALA A 51 15.32 -11.86 0.76
CA ALA A 51 15.87 -11.81 2.11
C ALA A 51 14.96 -12.51 3.13
N CYS A 52 13.64 -12.40 2.97
CA CYS A 52 12.67 -13.12 3.79
C CYS A 52 12.83 -14.64 3.64
N VAL A 53 12.94 -15.14 2.40
CA VAL A 53 13.19 -16.58 2.14
C VAL A 53 14.52 -17.03 2.76
N ALA A 54 15.59 -16.24 2.63
CA ALA A 54 16.87 -16.54 3.26
C ALA A 54 16.74 -16.60 4.80
N ALA A 55 16.01 -15.67 5.42
CA ALA A 55 15.76 -15.67 6.85
C ALA A 55 14.95 -16.90 7.32
N PHE A 56 14.02 -17.40 6.50
CA PHE A 56 13.30 -18.64 6.76
C PHE A 56 14.23 -19.86 6.74
N ILE A 57 15.11 -19.96 5.73
CA ILE A 57 16.10 -21.04 5.63
C ILE A 57 16.99 -21.06 6.87
N ASP A 58 17.44 -19.88 7.31
CA ASP A 58 18.31 -19.72 8.47
C ASP A 58 17.56 -19.76 9.81
N ARG A 59 16.22 -19.90 9.80
CA ARG A 59 15.34 -19.91 10.99
C ARG A 59 15.50 -18.68 11.90
N ARG A 60 15.87 -17.53 11.33
CA ARG A 60 16.06 -16.27 12.06
C ARG A 60 14.76 -15.49 12.18
N LYS A 61 13.98 -15.78 13.23
CA LYS A 61 12.67 -15.16 13.48
C LYS A 61 12.64 -13.62 13.40
N PRO A 62 13.61 -12.87 13.97
CA PRO A 62 13.59 -11.42 13.87
C PRO A 62 13.75 -10.93 12.43
N ASP A 63 14.64 -11.56 11.66
CA ASP A 63 14.87 -11.23 10.25
C ASP A 63 13.63 -11.59 9.41
N ILE A 64 12.95 -12.70 9.68
CA ILE A 64 11.68 -13.06 9.00
C ILE A 64 10.66 -11.95 9.16
N VAL A 65 10.44 -11.46 10.38
CA VAL A 65 9.47 -10.39 10.65
C VAL A 65 9.87 -9.10 9.95
N ARG A 66 11.16 -8.71 10.05
CA ARG A 66 11.67 -7.48 9.44
C ARG A 66 11.54 -7.50 7.92
N GLU A 67 12.05 -8.53 7.26
CA GLU A 67 12.04 -8.59 5.80
C GLU A 67 10.62 -8.79 5.25
N SER A 68 9.73 -9.49 5.98
CA SER A 68 8.31 -9.55 5.62
C SER A 68 7.64 -8.18 5.67
N ALA A 69 7.89 -7.39 6.73
CA ALA A 69 7.32 -6.06 6.86
C ALA A 69 7.83 -5.10 5.77
N ASN A 70 9.14 -5.12 5.49
CA ASN A 70 9.73 -4.31 4.43
C ASN A 70 9.16 -4.71 3.05
N PHE A 71 9.02 -6.02 2.79
CA PHE A 71 8.40 -6.49 1.56
C PHE A 71 6.97 -5.98 1.40
N MET A 72 6.15 -6.02 2.46
CA MET A 72 4.78 -5.49 2.44
C MET A 72 4.73 -3.97 2.17
N GLN A 73 5.70 -3.21 2.69
CA GLN A 73 5.77 -1.77 2.45
C GLN A 73 6.12 -1.44 1.00
N GLU A 74 7.12 -2.11 0.43
CA GLU A 74 7.49 -1.92 -0.98
C GLU A 74 6.37 -2.40 -1.92
N LEU A 75 5.66 -3.46 -1.56
CA LEU A 75 4.50 -3.94 -2.32
C LEU A 75 3.36 -2.91 -2.31
N ALA A 76 3.09 -2.28 -1.17
CA ALA A 76 2.13 -1.17 -1.08
C ALA A 76 2.55 0.05 -1.92
N ALA A 77 3.86 0.34 -1.98
CA ALA A 77 4.38 1.39 -2.84
C ALA A 77 4.19 1.08 -4.33
N ILE A 78 4.36 -0.19 -4.75
CA ILE A 78 4.06 -0.63 -6.12
C ILE A 78 2.57 -0.44 -6.43
N TRP A 79 1.67 -0.83 -5.53
CA TRP A 79 0.23 -0.63 -5.71
C TRP A 79 -0.12 0.84 -5.92
N ALA A 80 0.44 1.72 -5.09
CA ALA A 80 0.22 3.16 -5.24
C ALA A 80 0.71 3.72 -6.59
N LEU A 81 1.83 3.22 -7.11
CA LEU A 81 2.35 3.62 -8.43
C LEU A 81 1.45 3.15 -9.58
N GLU A 82 0.77 2.01 -9.41
CA GLU A 82 -0.18 1.43 -10.38
C GLU A 82 -1.63 1.91 -10.17
N GLY A 83 -1.88 2.77 -9.17
CA GLY A 83 -3.22 3.26 -8.85
C GLY A 83 -4.15 2.19 -8.26
N LEU A 84 -3.58 1.16 -7.61
CA LEU A 84 -4.31 0.11 -6.93
C LEU A 84 -4.51 0.47 -5.46
N GLU A 85 -5.73 0.34 -4.97
CA GLU A 85 -6.04 0.55 -3.55
C GLU A 85 -5.72 -0.71 -2.72
N PRO A 86 -5.06 -0.60 -1.56
CA PRO A 86 -4.76 -1.75 -0.71
C PRO A 86 -5.98 -2.61 -0.35
N GLU A 87 -7.15 -1.99 -0.20
CA GLU A 87 -8.43 -2.65 0.07
C GLU A 87 -8.82 -3.64 -1.02
N GLU A 88 -8.51 -3.36 -2.29
CA GLU A 88 -8.81 -4.24 -3.42
C GLU A 88 -8.02 -5.55 -3.30
N ILE A 89 -6.74 -5.44 -2.93
CA ILE A 89 -5.85 -6.59 -2.75
C ILE A 89 -6.24 -7.42 -1.52
N TRP A 90 -6.60 -6.76 -0.42
CA TRP A 90 -7.11 -7.45 0.78
C TRP A 90 -8.43 -8.15 0.55
N THR A 91 -9.33 -7.53 -0.22
CA THR A 91 -10.59 -8.15 -0.65
C THR A 91 -10.33 -9.38 -1.51
N GLU A 92 -9.37 -9.31 -2.44
CA GLU A 92 -8.95 -10.47 -3.24
C GLU A 92 -8.42 -11.61 -2.38
N ILE A 93 -7.54 -11.33 -1.43
CA ILE A 93 -6.99 -12.35 -0.53
C ILE A 93 -8.07 -13.00 0.31
N LEU A 94 -8.98 -12.20 0.89
CA LEU A 94 -10.09 -12.73 1.69
C LEU A 94 -10.98 -13.65 0.84
N ARG A 95 -11.35 -13.23 -0.37
CA ARG A 95 -12.12 -14.06 -1.30
C ARG A 95 -11.40 -15.38 -1.63
N ARG A 96 -10.07 -15.38 -1.81
CA ARG A 96 -9.31 -16.63 -2.03
C ARG A 96 -9.40 -17.58 -0.84
N ILE A 97 -9.33 -17.04 0.38
CA ILE A 97 -9.48 -17.83 1.61
C ILE A 97 -10.88 -18.42 1.69
N GLU A 98 -11.92 -17.61 1.49
CA GLU A 98 -13.33 -18.06 1.54
C GLU A 98 -13.63 -19.16 0.52
N VAL A 99 -13.14 -19.01 -0.72
CA VAL A 99 -13.28 -20.04 -1.76
C VAL A 99 -12.55 -21.32 -1.36
N GLY A 100 -11.34 -21.21 -0.82
CA GLY A 100 -10.58 -22.35 -0.30
C GLY A 100 -11.31 -23.09 0.82
N GLU A 101 -11.87 -22.35 1.78
CA GLU A 101 -12.67 -22.90 2.87
C GLU A 101 -13.94 -23.58 2.38
N LEU A 102 -14.64 -22.98 1.42
CA LEU A 102 -15.83 -23.57 0.81
C LEU A 102 -15.49 -24.91 0.15
N PHE A 103 -14.41 -24.97 -0.63
CA PHE A 103 -13.96 -26.22 -1.23
C PHE A 103 -13.60 -27.28 -0.20
N LEU A 104 -12.98 -26.89 0.92
CA LEU A 104 -12.68 -27.80 2.00
C LEU A 104 -13.98 -28.37 2.62
N ARG A 105 -14.97 -27.52 2.92
CA ARG A 105 -16.27 -27.93 3.48
C ARG A 105 -17.06 -28.84 2.55
N LEU A 106 -17.08 -28.54 1.24
CA LEU A 106 -17.75 -29.36 0.24
C LEU A 106 -17.10 -30.75 0.08
N ASN A 107 -15.76 -30.82 0.20
CA ASN A 107 -15.02 -32.07 0.08
C ASN A 107 -14.94 -32.87 1.40
N GLN A 108 -15.18 -32.23 2.54
CA GLN A 108 -15.15 -32.85 3.87
C GLN A 108 -16.41 -32.51 4.69
N PRO A 109 -17.61 -32.96 4.28
CA PRO A 109 -18.82 -32.64 5.02
C PRO A 109 -18.79 -33.25 6.44
N PRO A 110 -19.20 -32.49 7.47
CA PRO A 110 -19.01 -32.83 8.89
C PRO A 110 -19.82 -34.05 9.38
N HIS A 111 -20.53 -34.75 8.50
CA HIS A 111 -21.30 -35.94 8.85
C HIS A 111 -21.44 -36.90 7.66
N ARG A 112 -20.32 -37.31 7.05
CA ARG A 112 -20.32 -38.23 5.89
C ARG A 112 -20.84 -39.62 6.29
N LYS A 113 -22.16 -39.80 6.30
CA LYS A 113 -22.80 -41.11 6.41
C LYS A 113 -22.43 -41.92 5.16
N LYS A 114 -21.98 -43.17 5.34
CA LYS A 114 -21.72 -44.08 4.22
C LYS A 114 -23.05 -44.39 3.54
N GLN A 115 -23.28 -43.84 2.36
CA GLN A 115 -24.42 -44.22 1.53
C GLN A 115 -24.09 -45.62 0.97
N ASN A 116 -24.89 -46.63 1.32
CA ASN A 116 -24.70 -48.04 0.89
C ASN A 116 -23.30 -48.62 1.18
N GLY A 117 -22.68 -48.28 2.31
CA GLY A 117 -21.38 -48.81 2.72
C GLY A 117 -20.17 -48.27 1.94
N ARG A 118 -20.38 -47.43 0.92
CA ARG A 118 -19.33 -46.80 0.12
C ARG A 118 -19.11 -45.35 0.55
N THR A 119 -17.85 -44.92 0.60
CA THR A 119 -17.48 -43.51 0.82
C THR A 119 -17.81 -42.71 -0.45
N PRO A 120 -18.76 -41.73 -0.41
CA PRO A 120 -19.16 -40.98 -1.60
C PRO A 120 -17.99 -40.17 -2.15
N ARG A 121 -17.68 -40.25 -3.45
CA ARG A 121 -16.45 -39.63 -3.99
C ARG A 121 -16.41 -38.12 -3.72
N PRO A 122 -15.22 -37.52 -3.49
CA PRO A 122 -15.08 -36.08 -3.33
C PRO A 122 -15.67 -35.35 -4.54
N TRP A 123 -16.30 -34.20 -4.30
CA TRP A 123 -16.83 -33.37 -5.38
C TRP A 123 -15.67 -32.89 -6.26
N ARG A 124 -15.67 -33.31 -7.53
CA ARG A 124 -14.75 -32.79 -8.54
C ARG A 124 -15.46 -31.70 -9.33
N ILE A 125 -14.84 -30.52 -9.36
CA ILE A 125 -15.28 -29.43 -10.23
C ILE A 125 -15.01 -29.86 -11.67
N SER A 126 -16.06 -30.02 -12.46
CA SER A 126 -15.99 -30.34 -13.90
C SER A 126 -16.33 -29.10 -14.73
N THR A 127 -15.81 -27.93 -14.36
CA THR A 127 -16.08 -26.71 -15.13
C THR A 127 -15.00 -26.55 -16.19
N SER A 128 -15.37 -26.76 -17.45
CA SER A 128 -14.54 -26.47 -18.63
C SER A 128 -14.39 -24.97 -18.92
N LYS A 129 -14.75 -24.09 -17.98
CA LYS A 129 -14.60 -22.64 -18.09
C LYS A 129 -14.18 -22.07 -16.75
N LEU A 130 -12.86 -22.02 -16.55
CA LEU A 130 -12.26 -20.89 -15.85
C LEU A 130 -12.14 -19.77 -16.89
N PRO A 131 -12.48 -18.51 -16.57
CA PRO A 131 -12.24 -17.38 -17.48
C PRO A 131 -10.76 -17.24 -17.83
#